data_AF-A0A8B2NSL0-F1
#
_entry.id   AF-A0A8B2NSL0-F1
#
_cell.length_a   1.000
_cell.length_b   1.000
_cell.length_c   1.000
_cell.angle_alpha   90.00
_cell.angle_beta   90.00
_cell.angle_gamma   90.00
#
_symmetry.space_group_name_H-M   'P 1'
#
loop_
_entity.id
_entity.type
_entity.pdbx_description
1 polymer ?
#
loop_
_entity_poly.entity_id
_entity_poly.type
_entity_poly.pdbx_seq_one_letter_code
_entity_poly.pdbx_strand_id
1 'polypeptide(L)'
;MFDILLPGDKHFPPASVALREGPVLPLSEEDGRWLAAAARRVADAPAETRIERTAELAREAPEPFARVLTALTAAYYRTHCVQAAAIALAQHAPVEADPVFDENLLDRVRATRAGAARRI
;
A
#
# COMPACT_ATOMS: atom_id res chain seq x y z
N MET A 1 -18.44 -15.72 3.74
CA MET A 1 -16.98 -15.70 3.57
C MET A 1 -16.68 -14.43 2.80
N PHE A 2 -16.24 -13.38 3.48
CA PHE A 2 -15.69 -12.21 2.80
C PHE A 2 -14.42 -11.83 3.53
N ASP A 3 -13.36 -11.84 2.73
CA ASP A 3 -12.00 -11.53 3.11
C ASP A 3 -11.91 -10.07 3.53
N ILE A 4 -11.10 -9.81 4.53
CA ILE A 4 -10.61 -8.44 4.73
C ILE A 4 -9.93 -8.04 3.42
N LEU A 5 -10.16 -6.80 2.97
CA LEU A 5 -9.39 -6.21 1.89
C LEU A 5 -8.29 -5.40 2.57
N LEU A 6 -7.20 -6.04 3.00
CA LEU A 6 -5.99 -5.31 3.34
C LEU A 6 -5.25 -4.94 2.04
N PRO A 7 -4.50 -3.84 2.02
CA PRO A 7 -3.57 -3.56 0.93
C PRO A 7 -2.60 -4.75 0.79
N GLY A 8 -2.70 -5.48 -0.33
CA GLY A 8 -1.95 -6.71 -0.56
C GLY A 8 -2.78 -8.00 -0.56
N ASP A 9 -4.06 -7.95 -0.17
CA ASP A 9 -5.00 -9.03 -0.47
C ASP A 9 -5.25 -9.09 -1.98
N LYS A 10 -5.47 -10.30 -2.52
CA LYS A 10 -5.63 -10.58 -3.98
C LYS A 10 -6.73 -9.77 -4.68
N HIS A 11 -7.54 -9.06 -3.91
CA HIS A 11 -8.62 -8.19 -4.34
C HIS A 11 -8.16 -6.76 -4.69
N PHE A 12 -7.02 -6.31 -4.16
CA PHE A 12 -6.39 -5.08 -4.63
C PHE A 12 -5.65 -5.37 -5.94
N PRO A 13 -5.81 -4.52 -6.97
CA PRO A 13 -5.08 -4.70 -8.22
C PRO A 13 -3.58 -4.56 -7.98
N PRO A 14 -2.71 -5.38 -8.60
CA PRO A 14 -1.28 -5.20 -8.51
C PRO A 14 -0.87 -3.77 -8.89
N ALA A 15 0.07 -3.17 -8.16
CA ALA A 15 0.53 -1.81 -8.44
C ALA A 15 1.02 -1.62 -9.89
N SER A 16 1.63 -2.66 -10.47
CA SER A 16 2.07 -2.70 -11.88
C SER A 16 0.93 -2.63 -12.90
N VAL A 17 -0.29 -3.00 -12.50
CA VAL A 17 -1.50 -2.90 -13.32
C VAL A 17 -2.19 -1.56 -13.05
N ALA A 18 -2.37 -1.19 -11.79
CA ALA A 18 -3.05 0.04 -11.40
C ALA A 18 -2.33 1.30 -11.92
N LEU A 19 -0.99 1.29 -11.92
CA LEU A 19 -0.17 2.42 -12.37
C LEU A 19 0.20 2.36 -13.86
N ARG A 20 -0.33 1.41 -14.64
CA ARG A 20 0.05 1.21 -16.06
C ARG A 20 -0.27 2.41 -16.94
N GLU A 21 -1.38 3.10 -16.69
CA GLU A 21 -1.74 4.35 -17.37
C GLU A 21 -1.21 5.61 -16.66
N GLY A 22 -0.45 5.41 -15.57
CA GLY A 22 0.48 6.37 -14.99
C GLY A 22 -0.09 7.74 -14.61
N PRO A 23 -0.74 7.89 -13.45
CA PRO A 23 -0.85 9.22 -12.86
C PRO A 23 0.55 9.86 -12.74
N VAL A 24 0.65 11.16 -13.02
CA VAL A 24 1.89 11.91 -12.83
C VAL A 24 2.28 11.82 -11.36
N LEU A 25 3.40 11.15 -11.08
CA LEU A 25 3.95 11.08 -9.73
C LEU A 25 4.42 12.49 -9.34
N PRO A 26 4.03 13.01 -8.16
CA PRO A 26 4.47 14.32 -7.70
C PRO A 26 5.92 14.23 -7.17
N LEU A 27 6.84 13.76 -8.01
CA LEU A 27 8.26 13.64 -7.69
C LEU A 27 9.01 14.84 -8.26
N SER A 28 10.01 15.32 -7.52
CA SER A 28 10.98 16.26 -8.07
C SER A 28 11.84 15.57 -9.14
N GLU A 29 12.51 16.35 -9.98
CA GLU A 29 13.46 15.81 -10.96
C GLU A 29 14.60 15.04 -10.26
N GLU A 30 15.01 15.48 -9.08
CA GLU A 30 16.01 14.81 -8.24
C GLU A 30 15.51 13.44 -7.76
N ASP A 31 14.29 13.37 -7.22
CA ASP A 31 13.70 12.10 -6.77
C ASP A 31 13.49 11.14 -7.96
N GLY A 32 13.16 11.67 -9.15
CA GLY A 32 13.06 10.89 -10.38
C GLY A 32 14.41 10.28 -10.81
N ARG A 33 15.49 11.07 -10.79
CA ARG A 33 16.85 10.57 -11.07
C ARG A 33 17.30 9.53 -10.04
N TRP A 34 17.03 9.79 -8.76
CA TRP A 34 17.34 8.83 -7.69
C TRP A 34 16.58 7.52 -7.87
N LEU A 35 15.27 7.58 -8.14
CA LEU A 35 14.44 6.39 -8.35
C LEU A 35 14.93 5.57 -9.55
N ALA A 36 15.28 6.21 -10.66
CA ALA A 36 15.81 5.50 -11.83
C ALA A 36 17.13 4.77 -11.50
N ALA A 37 18.04 5.41 -10.77
CA ALA A 37 19.29 4.80 -10.33
C ALA A 37 19.06 3.64 -9.35
N ALA A 38 18.17 3.83 -8.36
CA ALA A 38 17.81 2.82 -7.38
C ALA A 38 17.15 1.60 -8.04
N ALA A 39 16.21 1.82 -8.96
CA ALA A 39 15.52 0.76 -9.70
C ALA A 39 16.50 -0.08 -10.53
N ARG A 40 17.46 0.56 -11.18
CA ARG A 40 18.52 -0.13 -11.94
C ARG A 40 19.38 -1.00 -11.02
N ARG A 41 19.84 -0.46 -9.88
CA ARG A 41 20.63 -1.22 -8.90
C ARG A 41 19.90 -2.46 -8.39
N VAL A 42 18.59 -2.38 -8.17
CA VAL A 42 17.78 -3.56 -7.77
C VAL A 42 17.59 -4.52 -8.94
N ALA A 43 17.33 -4.01 -10.14
CA ALA A 43 17.11 -4.84 -11.33
C ALA A 43 18.35 -5.67 -11.71
N ASP A 44 19.54 -5.11 -11.52
CA ASP A 44 20.83 -5.76 -11.79
C ASP A 44 21.16 -6.87 -10.77
N ALA A 45 20.45 -6.95 -9.63
CA ALA A 45 20.62 -8.02 -8.64
C ALA A 45 19.82 -9.29 -9.02
N PRO A 46 20.30 -10.50 -8.62
CA PRO A 46 19.54 -11.74 -8.76
C PRO A 46 18.13 -11.63 -8.18
N ALA A 47 17.14 -12.20 -8.86
CA ALA A 47 15.72 -12.02 -8.57
C ALA A 47 15.37 -12.36 -7.11
N GLU A 48 15.97 -13.43 -6.59
CA GLU A 48 15.83 -13.92 -5.23
C GLU A 48 16.34 -12.93 -4.16
N THR A 49 17.26 -12.03 -4.51
CA THR A 49 17.84 -11.04 -3.58
C THR A 49 17.23 -9.65 -3.71
N ARG A 50 16.34 -9.41 -4.68
CA ARG A 50 15.83 -8.06 -4.98
C ARG A 50 15.09 -7.42 -3.80
N ILE A 51 14.34 -8.22 -3.02
CA ILE A 51 13.66 -7.76 -1.82
C ILE A 51 14.67 -7.25 -0.79
N GLU A 52 15.75 -8.02 -0.55
CA GLU A 52 16.82 -7.65 0.37
C GLU A 52 17.54 -6.38 -0.10
N ARG A 53 17.81 -6.25 -1.40
CA ARG A 53 18.40 -5.04 -1.98
C ARG A 53 17.51 -3.81 -1.86
N THR A 54 16.18 -3.95 -2.01
CA THR A 54 15.25 -2.86 -1.73
C THR A 54 15.28 -2.47 -0.26
N ALA A 55 15.36 -3.43 0.67
CA ALA A 55 15.47 -3.16 2.11
C ALA A 55 16.81 -2.51 2.49
N GLU A 56 17.90 -2.83 1.80
CA GLU A 56 19.19 -2.13 1.93
C GLU A 56 19.09 -0.69 1.46
N LEU A 57 18.50 -0.44 0.29
CA LEU A 57 18.28 0.92 -0.22
C LEU A 57 17.49 1.80 0.74
N ALA A 58 16.46 1.23 1.39
CA ALA A 58 15.68 1.93 2.41
C ALA A 58 16.53 2.33 3.64
N ARG A 59 17.58 1.57 3.96
CA ARG A 59 18.52 1.88 5.07
C ARG A 59 19.60 2.87 4.66
N GLU A 60 20.12 2.75 3.44
CA GLU A 60 21.20 3.62 2.92
C GLU A 60 20.71 5.04 2.61
N ALA A 61 19.48 5.16 2.12
CA ALA A 61 18.89 6.43 1.71
C ALA A 61 17.43 6.55 2.21
N PRO A 62 17.22 6.67 3.54
CA PRO A 62 15.89 6.61 4.13
C PRO A 62 14.98 7.74 3.67
N GLU A 63 15.49 8.98 3.54
CA GLU A 63 14.64 10.12 3.18
C GLU A 63 14.18 10.07 1.71
N PRO A 64 15.06 9.90 0.70
CA PRO A 64 14.61 9.76 -0.69
C PRO A 64 13.70 8.55 -0.89
N PHE A 65 14.01 7.44 -0.22
CA PHE A 65 13.18 6.23 -0.25
C PHE A 65 11.77 6.50 0.28
N ALA A 66 11.66 7.15 1.45
CA ALA A 66 10.38 7.49 2.05
C ALA A 66 9.56 8.46 1.18
N ARG A 67 10.19 9.48 0.58
CA ARG A 67 9.51 10.42 -0.33
C ARG A 67 8.95 9.70 -1.55
N VAL A 68 9.76 8.87 -2.19
CA VAL A 68 9.34 8.13 -3.39
C VAL A 68 8.24 7.12 -3.07
N LEU A 69 8.40 6.35 -1.99
CA LEU A 69 7.38 5.40 -1.55
C LEU A 69 6.05 6.10 -1.25
N THR A 70 6.10 7.27 -0.59
CA THR A 70 4.91 8.08 -0.31
C THR A 70 4.23 8.52 -1.60
N ALA A 71 4.99 9.03 -2.58
CA ALA A 71 4.46 9.47 -3.86
C ALA A 71 3.83 8.31 -4.67
N LEU A 72 4.50 7.15 -4.71
CA LEU A 72 3.99 5.94 -5.37
C LEU A 72 2.72 5.42 -4.70
N THR A 73 2.68 5.41 -3.37
CA THR A 73 1.51 4.99 -2.58
C THR A 73 0.34 5.93 -2.84
N ALA A 74 0.57 7.24 -2.78
CA ALA A 74 -0.46 8.25 -3.06
C ALA A 74 -1.01 8.12 -4.49
N ALA A 75 -0.14 7.89 -5.46
CA ALA A 75 -0.53 7.68 -6.85
C ALA A 75 -1.38 6.42 -7.02
N TYR A 76 -0.97 5.31 -6.38
CA TYR A 76 -1.68 4.04 -6.42
C TYR A 76 -3.13 4.17 -5.88
N TYR A 77 -3.31 4.77 -4.71
CA TYR A 77 -4.64 4.99 -4.11
C TYR A 77 -5.50 6.04 -4.83
N ARG A 78 -4.94 6.81 -5.77
CA ARG A 78 -5.70 7.73 -6.62
C ARG A 78 -6.23 7.07 -7.89
N THR A 79 -5.80 5.86 -8.22
CA THR A 79 -6.30 5.15 -9.40
C THR A 79 -7.74 4.69 -9.19
N HIS A 80 -8.58 4.78 -10.22
CA HIS A 80 -10.00 4.44 -10.13
C HIS A 80 -10.24 3.00 -9.62
N CYS A 81 -9.44 2.04 -10.10
CA CYS A 81 -9.57 0.64 -9.68
C CYS A 81 -9.25 0.42 -8.19
N VAL A 82 -8.26 1.14 -7.64
CA VAL A 82 -7.92 1.06 -6.21
C VAL A 82 -8.91 1.84 -5.37
N GLN A 83 -9.38 3.01 -5.83
CA GLN A 83 -10.42 3.78 -5.15
C GLN A 83 -11.72 2.98 -4.99
N ALA A 84 -12.14 2.25 -6.02
CA ALA A 84 -13.32 1.39 -5.94
C ALA A 84 -13.17 0.32 -4.84
N ALA A 85 -12.00 -0.33 -4.76
CA ALA A 85 -11.71 -1.32 -3.71
C ALA A 85 -11.67 -0.68 -2.31
N ALA A 86 -11.07 0.50 -2.18
CA ALA A 86 -11.01 1.25 -0.92
C ALA A 86 -12.39 1.71 -0.44
N ILE A 87 -13.27 2.17 -1.35
CA ILE A 87 -14.65 2.54 -1.04
C ILE A 87 -15.44 1.32 -0.57
N ALA A 88 -15.32 0.19 -1.26
CA ALA A 88 -15.98 -1.05 -0.85
C ALA A 88 -15.55 -1.47 0.56
N LEU A 89 -14.25 -1.38 0.88
CA LEU A 89 -13.75 -1.62 2.23
C LEU A 89 -14.37 -0.66 3.25
N ALA A 90 -14.39 0.65 2.95
CA ALA A 90 -14.95 1.67 3.85
C ALA A 90 -16.45 1.48 4.11
N GLN A 91 -17.22 1.07 3.10
CA GLN A 91 -18.65 0.76 3.23
C GLN A 91 -18.93 -0.44 4.14
N HIS A 92 -17.96 -1.33 4.31
CA HIS A 92 -18.06 -2.50 5.19
C HIS A 92 -17.29 -2.34 6.50
N ALA A 93 -16.62 -1.20 6.70
CA ALA A 93 -15.97 -0.87 7.95
C ALA A 93 -17.01 -0.52 9.04
N PRO A 94 -16.70 -0.75 10.32
CA PRO A 94 -17.51 -0.21 11.40
C PRO A 94 -17.65 1.31 11.28
N VAL A 95 -18.86 1.82 11.49
CA VAL A 95 -19.21 3.25 11.36
C VAL A 95 -18.61 4.09 12.49
N GLU A 96 -18.19 3.46 13.59
CA GLU A 96 -17.67 4.14 14.79
C GLU A 96 -16.26 4.73 14.53
N ALA A 97 -16.21 6.05 14.37
CA ALA A 97 -14.98 6.83 14.42
C ALA A 97 -14.60 7.09 15.90
N ASP A 98 -14.04 6.09 16.57
CA ASP A 98 -13.48 6.28 17.92
C ASP A 98 -11.98 6.61 17.79
N PRO A 99 -11.51 7.77 18.28
CA PRO A 99 -10.09 8.13 18.23
C PRO A 99 -9.21 7.24 19.14
N VAL A 100 -9.81 6.45 20.02
CA VAL A 100 -9.10 5.54 20.93
C VAL A 100 -9.28 4.11 20.45
N PHE A 101 -8.19 3.50 20.00
CA PHE A 101 -8.15 2.09 19.63
C PHE A 101 -8.00 1.25 20.92
N ASP A 102 -9.12 0.95 21.57
CA ASP A 102 -9.16 0.10 22.77
C ASP A 102 -9.69 -1.33 22.50
N GLU A 103 -9.55 -2.23 23.48
CA GLU A 103 -10.01 -3.62 23.37
C GLU A 103 -11.53 -3.73 23.15
N ASN A 104 -12.31 -2.78 23.67
CA ASN A 104 -13.77 -2.75 23.46
C ASN A 104 -14.12 -2.37 22.02
N LEU A 105 -13.39 -1.43 21.43
CA LEU A 105 -13.48 -1.11 20.00
C LEU A 105 -13.06 -2.30 19.16
N LEU A 106 -11.96 -2.98 19.50
CA LEU A 106 -11.52 -4.21 18.82
C LEU A 106 -12.59 -5.30 18.89
N ASP A 107 -13.25 -5.49 20.03
CA ASP A 107 -14.30 -6.48 20.19
C ASP A 107 -15.59 -6.09 19.46
N ARG A 108 -15.97 -4.81 19.42
CA ARG A 108 -17.06 -4.30 18.56
C ARG A 108 -16.76 -4.48 17.09
N VAL A 109 -15.55 -4.11 16.67
CA VAL A 109 -15.03 -4.32 15.32
C VAL A 109 -15.08 -5.82 14.98
N ARG A 110 -14.67 -6.72 15.89
CA ARG A 110 -14.80 -8.18 15.78
C ARG A 110 -16.24 -8.69 15.78
N ALA A 111 -17.18 -7.99 16.42
CA ALA A 111 -18.60 -8.34 16.43
C ALA A 111 -19.37 -7.86 15.18
N THR A 112 -18.83 -6.89 14.43
CA THR A 112 -19.39 -6.52 13.12
C THR A 112 -19.29 -7.66 12.12
N ARG A 113 -20.09 -7.60 11.05
CA ARG A 113 -20.03 -8.60 9.96
C ARG A 113 -18.63 -8.72 9.34
N ALA A 114 -17.88 -7.61 9.30
CA ALA A 114 -16.49 -7.58 8.86
C ALA A 114 -15.51 -8.17 9.89
N GLY A 115 -15.85 -8.15 11.18
CA GLY A 115 -15.07 -8.73 12.27
C GLY A 115 -15.31 -10.21 12.53
N ALA A 116 -16.56 -10.66 12.44
CA ALA A 116 -16.96 -12.04 12.71
C ALA A 116 -16.37 -13.00 11.66
N ALA A 117 -16.15 -12.50 10.44
CA ALA A 117 -15.46 -13.22 9.37
C ALA A 117 -13.94 -13.38 9.57
N ARG A 118 -13.33 -12.77 10.60
CA ARG A 118 -11.88 -12.76 10.86
C ARG A 118 -11.39 -13.84 11.83
N ARG A 119 -12.30 -14.60 12.47
CA ARG A 119 -11.98 -15.61 13.52
C ARG A 119 -11.86 -17.05 12.95
N ILE A 120 -11.61 -17.21 11.66
CA ILE A 120 -11.43 -18.53 11.00
C ILE A 120 -9.94 -18.80 10.81
#